data_AF-A0A9D5AQX8-F1
#
_entry.id   AF-A0A9D5AQX8-F1
#
_cell.length_a   1.000
_cell.length_b   1.000
_cell.length_c   1.000
_cell.angle_alpha   90.00
_cell.angle_beta   90.00
_cell.angle_gamma   90.00
#
_symmetry.space_group_name_H-M   'P 1'
#
loop_
_entity.id
_entity.type
_entity.pdbx_description
1 polymer ?
#
loop_
_entity_poly.entity_id
_entity_poly.type
_entity_poly.pdbx_seq_one_letter_code
_entity_poly.pdbx_strand_id
1 'polypeptide(L)'
;MWSSFWRSRDRFSLDQLSYLTDQLAKIQVVTDDNKDFVIEALRSIAELMTYGDQHDSSYFEFFMEKQVMGEFVRILKISKIVSVPLQLLQTVSILVQNLRNEHAIYYLFSNQHINYLITYSFDFQNEELLSYYISFLRAISGKLNRNTVSLLVKIHGDEVVSFPLYVEAIRFAFNEENMVRTAVRAVTLNVYHVGDDSVNRYISSAPHTDYFSNLISFFRKQSMDLNKLVSHTLINPGPDSTSTIIVAIDEIEDNLYYFSDIVSAGIPDVGRLITDSILMVLIFPLLLPSLRISIDNVRNLT
;
A
#
# COMPACT_ATOMS: atom_id res chain seq x y z
N MET A 1 18.13 22.20 27.73
CA MET A 1 19.42 21.80 28.32
C MET A 1 19.35 20.32 28.68
N TRP A 2 19.46 19.42 27.68
CA TRP A 2 19.30 17.95 27.82
C TRP A 2 20.30 17.18 26.93
N SER A 3 21.47 17.77 26.64
CA SER A 3 22.45 17.18 25.71
C SER A 3 23.56 16.36 26.38
N SER A 4 23.42 15.96 27.65
CA SER A 4 24.53 15.37 28.41
C SER A 4 24.28 13.98 29.04
N PHE A 5 23.31 13.20 28.56
CA PHE A 5 23.07 11.83 29.08
C PHE A 5 23.37 10.69 28.10
N TRP A 6 24.03 10.98 26.99
CA TRP A 6 24.61 9.95 26.13
C TRP A 6 26.01 9.60 26.64
N ARG A 7 26.10 8.75 27.66
CA ARG A 7 27.31 7.89 27.77
C ARG A 7 27.40 7.14 26.44
N SER A 8 28.59 7.02 25.88
CA SER A 8 28.86 6.32 24.62
C SER A 8 28.58 4.82 24.75
N ARG A 9 27.31 4.46 24.87
CA ARG A 9 26.86 3.10 24.63
C ARG A 9 27.11 2.82 23.16
N ASP A 10 27.61 1.63 22.88
CA ASP A 10 27.71 1.18 21.51
C ASP A 10 26.31 1.25 20.90
N ARG A 11 26.20 2.03 19.81
CA ARG A 11 24.93 2.30 19.13
C ARG A 11 24.29 1.00 18.67
N PHE A 12 25.09 0.00 18.30
CA PHE A 12 24.64 -1.31 17.85
C PHE A 12 24.95 -2.39 18.90
N SER A 13 24.20 -2.36 20.01
CA SER A 13 24.31 -3.35 21.09
C SER A 13 22.94 -3.83 21.57
N LEU A 14 22.89 -5.08 22.04
CA LEU A 14 21.70 -5.62 22.72
C LEU A 14 21.34 -4.81 23.97
N ASP A 15 22.33 -4.30 24.69
CA ASP A 15 22.11 -3.43 25.85
C ASP A 15 21.36 -2.15 25.46
N GLN A 16 21.65 -1.59 24.28
CA GLN A 16 20.95 -0.43 23.76
C GLN A 16 19.51 -0.78 23.35
N LEU A 17 19.31 -1.91 22.65
CA LEU A 17 17.97 -2.40 22.31
C LEU A 17 17.10 -2.62 23.56
N SER A 18 17.70 -3.26 24.57
CA SER A 18 17.06 -3.52 25.86
C SER A 18 16.70 -2.24 26.59
N TYR A 19 17.64 -1.31 26.69
CA TYR A 19 17.39 -0.01 27.29
C TYR A 19 16.27 0.76 26.61
N LEU A 20 16.27 0.86 25.29
CA LEU A 20 15.25 1.61 24.54
C LEU A 20 13.86 0.98 24.73
N THR A 21 13.79 -0.36 24.68
CA THR A 21 12.54 -1.11 24.91
C THR A 21 12.00 -0.86 26.32
N ASP A 22 12.86 -0.93 27.34
CA ASP A 22 12.49 -0.69 28.74
C ASP A 22 12.03 0.76 28.98
N GLN A 23 12.65 1.74 28.31
CA GLN A 23 12.22 3.13 28.42
C GLN A 23 10.88 3.35 27.73
N LEU A 24 10.65 2.80 26.54
CA LEU A 24 9.36 2.86 25.87
C LEU A 24 8.25 2.24 26.75
N ALA A 25 8.52 1.08 27.37
CA ALA A 25 7.58 0.40 28.25
C ALA A 25 7.11 1.25 29.44
N LYS A 26 7.94 2.19 29.92
CA LYS A 26 7.60 3.11 31.04
C LYS A 26 6.69 4.25 30.63
N ILE A 27 6.56 4.55 29.34
CA ILE A 27 5.77 5.67 28.84
C ILE A 27 4.28 5.29 28.90
N GLN A 28 3.53 5.98 29.74
CA GLN A 28 2.07 5.76 29.87
C GLN A 28 1.25 6.69 28.95
N VAL A 29 1.79 7.87 28.64
CA VAL A 29 1.18 8.86 27.74
C VAL A 29 2.29 9.56 26.96
N VAL A 30 2.06 9.80 25.66
CA VAL A 30 2.97 10.60 24.83
C VAL A 30 2.54 12.06 24.89
N THR A 31 3.49 12.92 25.22
CA THR A 31 3.34 14.37 25.44
C THR A 31 4.37 15.13 24.60
N ASP A 32 4.20 16.42 24.41
CA ASP A 32 5.18 17.23 23.67
C ASP A 32 6.60 17.18 24.26
N ASP A 33 6.73 16.97 25.57
CA ASP A 33 8.03 16.89 26.26
C ASP A 33 8.79 15.59 25.99
N ASN A 34 8.09 14.49 25.69
CA ASN A 34 8.69 13.16 25.52
C ASN A 34 8.58 12.60 24.10
N LYS A 35 7.86 13.27 23.19
CA LYS A 35 7.63 12.79 21.81
C LYS A 35 8.93 12.57 21.05
N ASP A 36 9.92 13.43 21.20
CA ASP A 36 11.19 13.35 20.46
C ASP A 36 11.98 12.10 20.89
N PHE A 37 11.95 11.77 22.19
CA PHE A 37 12.51 10.53 22.70
C PHE A 37 11.77 9.31 22.14
N VAL A 38 10.43 9.32 22.13
CA VAL A 38 9.62 8.21 21.59
C VAL A 38 9.96 7.96 20.12
N ILE A 39 9.98 9.02 19.32
CA ILE A 39 10.29 8.97 17.88
C ILE A 39 11.68 8.38 17.66
N GLU A 40 12.67 8.88 18.39
CA GLU A 40 14.05 8.40 18.26
C GLU A 40 14.22 6.95 18.73
N ALA A 41 13.52 6.55 19.80
CA ALA A 41 13.53 5.19 20.30
C ALA A 41 12.90 4.22 19.28
N LEU A 42 11.76 4.56 18.69
CA LEU A 42 11.13 3.76 17.63
C LEU A 42 12.10 3.56 16.46
N ARG A 43 12.70 4.64 15.95
CA ARG A 43 13.66 4.61 14.84
C ARG A 43 14.89 3.76 15.18
N SER A 44 15.52 4.03 16.33
CA SER A 44 16.72 3.31 16.78
C SER A 44 16.48 1.81 16.95
N ILE A 45 15.30 1.41 17.45
CA ILE A 45 14.96 -0.01 17.58
C ILE A 45 14.89 -0.68 16.20
N ALA A 46 14.26 -0.08 15.19
CA ALA A 46 14.22 -0.68 13.85
C ALA A 46 15.59 -0.76 13.18
N GLU A 47 16.46 0.22 13.41
CA GLU A 47 17.85 0.17 12.93
C GLU A 47 18.62 -0.98 13.58
N LEU A 48 18.50 -1.15 14.91
CA LEU A 48 19.08 -2.27 15.66
C LEU A 48 18.56 -3.61 15.17
N MET A 49 17.25 -3.70 14.88
CA MET A 49 16.64 -4.92 14.36
C MET A 49 17.10 -5.26 12.94
N THR A 50 17.23 -4.25 12.08
CA THR A 50 17.74 -4.44 10.72
C THR A 50 19.20 -4.87 10.73
N TYR A 51 19.99 -4.31 11.65
CA TYR A 51 21.37 -4.72 11.89
C TYR A 51 21.45 -6.17 12.40
N GLY A 52 20.69 -6.50 13.44
CA GLY A 52 20.67 -7.81 14.08
C GLY A 52 20.26 -8.94 13.11
N ASP A 53 19.25 -8.71 12.27
CA ASP A 53 18.80 -9.66 11.23
C ASP A 53 19.94 -10.17 10.33
N GLN A 54 20.98 -9.35 10.12
CA GLN A 54 22.11 -9.65 9.24
C GLN A 54 23.38 -10.11 9.96
N HIS A 55 23.50 -9.86 11.27
CA HIS A 55 24.76 -10.03 12.00
C HIS A 55 24.66 -10.94 13.23
N ASP A 56 23.53 -10.91 13.96
CA ASP A 56 23.39 -11.58 15.25
C ASP A 56 21.90 -11.86 15.58
N SER A 57 21.54 -13.14 15.61
CA SER A 57 20.15 -13.60 15.84
C SER A 57 19.62 -13.26 17.22
N SER A 58 20.49 -12.99 18.21
CA SER A 58 20.08 -12.66 19.58
C SER A 58 19.24 -11.37 19.65
N TYR A 59 19.42 -10.43 18.71
CA TYR A 59 18.59 -9.23 18.60
C TYR A 59 17.14 -9.58 18.30
N PHE A 60 16.94 -10.55 17.41
CA PHE A 60 15.62 -11.02 17.04
C PHE A 60 14.98 -11.86 18.14
N GLU A 61 15.75 -12.73 18.79
CA GLU A 61 15.29 -13.44 19.99
C GLU A 61 14.79 -12.46 21.06
N PHE A 62 15.59 -11.42 21.37
CA PHE A 62 15.18 -10.38 22.31
C PHE A 62 13.90 -9.66 21.87
N PHE A 63 13.81 -9.29 20.59
CA PHE A 63 12.64 -8.60 20.03
C PHE A 63 11.35 -9.41 20.18
N MET A 64 11.45 -10.73 19.98
CA MET A 64 10.36 -11.67 20.20
C MET A 64 10.00 -11.78 21.68
N GLU A 65 10.98 -12.06 22.53
CA GLU A 65 10.79 -12.26 23.97
C GLU A 65 10.15 -11.04 24.64
N LYS A 66 10.55 -9.83 24.24
CA LYS A 66 10.03 -8.58 24.79
C LYS A 66 8.79 -8.04 24.08
N GLN A 67 8.26 -8.74 23.09
CA GLN A 67 7.06 -8.32 22.34
C GLN A 67 7.18 -6.88 21.83
N VAL A 68 8.32 -6.52 21.25
CA VAL A 68 8.64 -5.12 20.89
C VAL A 68 7.65 -4.53 19.87
N MET A 69 7.13 -5.32 18.93
CA MET A 69 6.03 -4.88 18.06
C MET A 69 4.75 -4.53 18.84
N GLY A 70 4.46 -5.28 19.91
CA GLY A 70 3.36 -4.98 20.82
C GLY A 70 3.55 -3.64 21.51
N GLU A 71 4.78 -3.32 21.91
CA GLU A 71 5.12 -2.01 22.46
C GLU A 71 4.96 -0.88 21.44
N PHE A 72 5.30 -1.10 20.16
CA PHE A 72 5.03 -0.12 19.11
C PHE A 72 3.53 0.15 18.98
N VAL A 73 2.71 -0.91 18.92
CA VAL A 73 1.25 -0.79 18.88
C VAL A 73 0.69 -0.10 20.14
N ARG A 74 1.26 -0.37 21.32
CA ARG A 74 0.86 0.30 22.57
C ARG A 74 1.17 1.79 22.52
N ILE A 75 2.37 2.18 22.10
CA ILE A 75 2.78 3.57 21.90
C ILE A 75 1.85 4.29 20.92
N LEU A 76 1.48 3.64 19.81
CA LEU A 76 0.52 4.18 18.85
C LEU A 76 -0.82 4.52 19.53
N LYS A 77 -1.36 3.59 20.33
CA LYS A 77 -2.67 3.72 20.99
C LYS A 77 -2.72 4.84 22.04
N ILE A 78 -1.63 5.05 22.78
CA ILE A 78 -1.57 6.05 23.85
C ILE A 78 -1.14 7.44 23.35
N SER A 79 -0.67 7.54 22.09
CA SER A 79 -0.27 8.80 21.49
C SER A 79 -1.43 9.51 20.84
N LYS A 80 -1.48 10.84 21.03
CA LYS A 80 -2.35 11.76 20.28
C LYS A 80 -1.56 12.71 19.38
N ILE A 81 -0.23 12.55 19.34
CA ILE A 81 0.68 13.45 18.62
C ILE A 81 1.00 12.80 17.28
N VAL A 82 0.65 13.49 16.18
CA VAL A 82 0.73 12.97 14.79
C VAL A 82 2.13 12.55 14.35
N SER A 83 3.19 13.13 14.93
CA SER A 83 4.57 12.73 14.62
C SER A 83 4.89 11.30 15.05
N VAL A 84 4.18 10.74 16.03
CA VAL A 84 4.36 9.35 16.48
C VAL A 84 3.83 8.32 15.47
N PRO A 85 2.57 8.36 15.00
CA PRO A 85 2.11 7.44 13.96
C PRO A 85 2.89 7.58 12.65
N LEU A 86 3.29 8.81 12.28
CA LEU A 86 4.18 9.05 11.13
C LEU A 86 5.50 8.26 11.28
N GLN A 87 6.21 8.49 12.39
CA GLN A 87 7.47 7.79 12.66
C GLN A 87 7.26 6.28 12.75
N LEU A 88 6.20 5.81 13.40
CA LEU A 88 5.94 4.39 13.56
C LEU A 88 5.71 3.71 12.21
N LEU A 89 4.89 4.27 11.33
CA LEU A 89 4.66 3.73 10.00
C LEU A 89 5.96 3.68 9.19
N GLN A 90 6.75 4.76 9.22
CA GLN A 90 8.06 4.79 8.56
C GLN A 90 9.00 3.71 9.11
N THR A 91 9.13 3.64 10.43
CA THR A 91 9.98 2.69 11.16
C THR A 91 9.61 1.25 10.83
N VAL A 92 8.32 0.89 10.91
CA VAL A 92 7.87 -0.48 10.62
C VAL A 92 8.01 -0.79 9.13
N SER A 93 7.81 0.18 8.23
CA SER A 93 8.05 0.00 6.79
C SER A 93 9.51 -0.37 6.50
N ILE A 94 10.46 0.38 7.07
CA ILE A 94 11.89 0.14 6.90
C ILE A 94 12.28 -1.21 7.50
N LEU A 95 11.76 -1.54 8.68
CA LEU A 95 11.99 -2.84 9.31
C LEU A 95 11.53 -3.97 8.39
N VAL A 96 10.26 -3.96 7.97
CA VAL A 96 9.70 -5.03 7.13
C VAL A 96 10.44 -5.14 5.80
N GLN A 97 10.78 -4.03 5.13
CA GLN A 97 11.51 -4.06 3.86
C GLN A 97 12.88 -4.74 3.99
N ASN A 98 13.62 -4.44 5.06
CA ASN A 98 15.02 -4.85 5.18
C ASN A 98 15.22 -6.22 5.84
N LEU A 99 14.21 -6.79 6.51
CA LEU A 99 14.30 -8.14 7.04
C LEU A 99 14.51 -9.17 5.93
N ARG A 100 15.51 -10.02 6.12
CA ARG A 100 15.88 -11.13 5.23
C ARG A 100 15.65 -12.48 5.89
N ASN A 101 15.72 -12.56 7.22
CA ASN A 101 15.46 -13.80 7.92
C ASN A 101 13.97 -14.16 7.81
N GLU A 102 13.69 -15.34 7.24
CA GLU A 102 12.33 -15.82 7.09
C GLU A 102 11.62 -15.91 8.45
N HIS A 103 12.27 -16.44 9.49
CA HIS A 103 11.67 -16.55 10.83
C HIS A 103 11.23 -15.18 11.39
N ALA A 104 11.99 -14.12 11.09
CA ALA A 104 11.61 -12.75 11.46
C ALA A 104 10.36 -12.27 10.73
N ILE A 105 10.26 -12.56 9.43
CA ILE A 105 9.07 -12.25 8.63
C ILE A 105 7.85 -13.04 9.14
N TYR A 106 7.99 -14.35 9.38
CA TYR A 106 6.92 -15.20 9.92
C TYR A 106 6.42 -14.69 11.27
N TYR A 107 7.34 -14.31 12.17
CA TYR A 107 6.97 -13.75 13.47
C TYR A 107 6.22 -12.42 13.32
N LEU A 108 6.70 -11.49 12.50
CA LEU A 108 6.03 -10.20 12.34
C LEU A 108 4.61 -10.35 11.80
N PHE A 109 4.39 -11.25 10.85
CA PHE A 109 3.09 -11.43 10.21
C PHE A 109 2.11 -12.26 11.06
N SER A 110 2.60 -13.20 11.88
CA SER A 110 1.75 -14.09 12.68
C SER A 110 1.12 -13.43 13.93
N ASN A 111 1.74 -12.42 14.53
CA ASN A 111 1.34 -11.88 15.85
C ASN A 111 0.22 -10.82 15.81
N GLN A 112 -0.53 -10.70 14.72
CA GLN A 112 -1.64 -9.74 14.53
C GLN A 112 -1.27 -8.24 14.66
N HIS A 113 -0.07 -7.87 15.11
CA HIS A 113 0.35 -6.47 15.21
C HIS A 113 0.38 -5.78 13.85
N ILE A 114 0.85 -6.46 12.81
CA ILE A 114 0.82 -5.93 11.44
C ILE A 114 -0.63 -5.74 10.95
N ASN A 115 -1.50 -6.74 11.13
CA ASN A 115 -2.93 -6.59 10.79
C ASN A 115 -3.62 -5.47 11.58
N TYR A 116 -3.25 -5.29 12.85
CA TYR A 116 -3.73 -4.17 13.65
C TYR A 116 -3.28 -2.83 13.07
N LEU A 117 -2.01 -2.69 12.67
CA LEU A 117 -1.52 -1.46 12.05
C LEU A 117 -2.17 -1.21 10.68
N ILE A 118 -2.38 -2.24 9.86
CA ILE A 118 -3.08 -2.12 8.58
C ILE A 118 -4.50 -1.57 8.81
N THR A 119 -5.23 -2.09 9.79
CA THR A 119 -6.63 -1.73 10.06
C THR A 119 -6.80 -0.58 11.05
N TYR A 120 -5.70 0.05 11.48
CA TYR A 120 -5.76 1.16 12.42
C TYR A 120 -6.38 2.40 11.75
N SER A 121 -7.26 3.08 12.48
CA SER A 121 -7.97 4.26 12.01
C SER A 121 -7.08 5.51 12.05
N PHE A 122 -6.13 5.61 11.12
CA PHE A 122 -5.32 6.81 10.91
C PHE A 122 -6.16 7.95 10.31
N ASP A 123 -5.77 9.19 10.62
CA ASP A 123 -6.39 10.39 10.04
C ASP A 123 -5.71 10.76 8.72
N PHE A 124 -6.26 10.26 7.61
CA PHE A 124 -5.75 10.51 6.25
C PHE A 124 -6.13 11.89 5.69
N GLN A 125 -6.71 12.80 6.49
CA GLN A 125 -6.69 14.23 6.14
C GLN A 125 -5.25 14.78 6.17
N ASN A 126 -4.34 14.12 6.90
CA ASN A 126 -2.92 14.35 6.79
C ASN A 126 -2.35 13.53 5.62
N GLU A 127 -2.03 14.20 4.51
CA GLU A 127 -1.47 13.59 3.28
C GLU A 127 -0.12 12.90 3.52
N GLU A 128 0.72 13.46 4.39
CA GLU A 128 1.99 12.85 4.78
C GLU A 128 1.76 11.48 5.45
N LEU A 129 0.76 11.41 6.34
CA LEU A 129 0.39 10.16 7.01
C LEU A 129 -0.15 9.13 6.04
N LEU A 130 -0.94 9.55 5.04
CA LEU A 130 -1.38 8.67 3.95
C LEU A 130 -0.18 8.13 3.15
N SER A 131 0.79 8.98 2.81
CA SER A 131 1.99 8.58 2.08
C SER A 131 2.81 7.52 2.83
N TYR A 132 3.03 7.71 4.13
CA TYR A 132 3.69 6.71 4.98
C TYR A 132 2.88 5.43 5.13
N TYR A 133 1.56 5.53 5.25
CA TYR A 133 0.68 4.37 5.35
C TYR A 133 0.70 3.51 4.07
N ILE A 134 0.63 4.15 2.90
CA ILE A 134 0.69 3.44 1.61
C ILE A 134 2.08 2.82 1.39
N SER A 135 3.14 3.50 1.80
CA SER A 135 4.50 2.95 1.81
C SER A 135 4.63 1.74 2.74
N PHE A 136 3.93 1.76 3.88
CA PHE A 136 3.83 0.64 4.81
C PHE A 136 3.08 -0.56 4.22
N LEU A 137 1.94 -0.35 3.56
CA LEU A 137 1.25 -1.44 2.85
C LEU A 137 2.14 -2.04 1.75
N ARG A 138 2.84 -1.19 0.99
CA ARG A 138 3.80 -1.64 -0.03
C ARG A 138 4.94 -2.47 0.55
N ALA A 139 5.52 -2.04 1.68
CA ALA A 139 6.56 -2.77 2.40
C ALA A 139 6.12 -4.20 2.74
N ILE A 140 4.92 -4.34 3.29
CA ILE A 140 4.33 -5.64 3.65
C ILE A 140 4.09 -6.49 2.40
N SER A 141 3.48 -5.89 1.37
CA SER A 141 3.16 -6.60 0.13
C SER A 141 4.41 -7.20 -0.54
N GLY A 142 5.56 -6.53 -0.42
CA GLY A 142 6.83 -7.00 -0.98
C GLY A 142 7.40 -8.25 -0.30
N LYS A 143 6.82 -8.69 0.82
CA LYS A 143 7.17 -9.94 1.51
C LYS A 143 6.12 -11.04 1.31
N LEU A 144 5.08 -10.80 0.51
CA LEU A 144 4.08 -11.81 0.20
C LEU A 144 4.66 -12.88 -0.72
N ASN A 145 4.39 -14.12 -0.37
CA ASN A 145 4.59 -15.31 -1.18
C ASN A 145 3.62 -16.39 -0.69
N ARG A 146 3.63 -17.56 -1.32
CA ARG A 146 2.73 -18.68 -0.98
C ARG A 146 2.80 -19.11 0.50
N ASN A 147 3.94 -18.90 1.16
CA ASN A 147 4.14 -19.31 2.54
C ASN A 147 3.81 -18.21 3.56
N THR A 148 3.83 -16.93 3.16
CA THR A 148 3.60 -15.79 4.08
C THR A 148 2.21 -15.20 3.97
N VAL A 149 1.52 -15.36 2.83
CA VAL A 149 0.18 -14.77 2.62
C VAL A 149 -0.84 -15.26 3.63
N SER A 150 -0.78 -16.54 3.99
CA SER A 150 -1.68 -17.20 4.95
C SER A 150 -1.63 -16.58 6.34
N LEU A 151 -0.53 -15.91 6.69
CA LEU A 151 -0.33 -15.23 7.98
C LEU A 151 -1.06 -13.88 8.07
N LEU A 152 -1.36 -13.27 6.91
CA LEU A 152 -2.01 -11.95 6.82
C LEU A 152 -3.49 -12.02 6.45
N VAL A 153 -4.01 -13.21 6.19
CA VAL A 153 -5.42 -13.45 5.91
C VAL A 153 -6.12 -14.14 7.08
N LYS A 154 -7.44 -14.00 7.17
CA LYS A 154 -8.28 -14.87 7.99
C LYS A 154 -8.94 -15.90 7.10
N ILE A 155 -8.79 -17.17 7.47
CA ILE A 155 -9.34 -18.30 6.76
C ILE A 155 -10.48 -18.90 7.58
N HIS A 156 -11.58 -19.24 6.93
CA HIS A 156 -12.68 -20.01 7.51
C HIS A 156 -12.99 -21.20 6.59
N GLY A 157 -12.70 -22.42 7.06
CA GLY A 157 -12.68 -23.59 6.18
C GLY A 157 -11.53 -23.48 5.18
N ASP A 158 -11.86 -23.55 3.88
CA ASP A 158 -10.89 -23.43 2.77
C ASP A 158 -11.01 -22.08 2.02
N GLU A 159 -11.69 -21.10 2.63
CA GLU A 159 -11.94 -19.79 2.04
C GLU A 159 -11.30 -18.68 2.87
N VAL A 160 -10.70 -17.71 2.18
CA VAL A 160 -10.28 -16.45 2.80
C VAL A 160 -11.53 -15.61 3.03
N VAL A 161 -11.74 -15.16 4.27
CA VAL A 161 -12.88 -14.30 4.65
C VAL A 161 -12.46 -12.87 4.97
N SER A 162 -11.15 -12.63 5.14
CA SER A 162 -10.61 -11.30 5.38
C SER A 162 -9.18 -11.23 4.89
N PHE A 163 -8.89 -10.21 4.09
CA PHE A 163 -7.54 -9.86 3.69
C PHE A 163 -7.32 -8.34 3.82
N PRO A 164 -7.00 -7.84 5.04
CA PRO A 164 -6.94 -6.41 5.31
C PRO A 164 -5.96 -5.65 4.42
N LEU A 165 -4.79 -6.23 4.14
CA LEU A 165 -3.77 -5.60 3.29
C LEU A 165 -4.31 -5.25 1.91
N TYR A 166 -5.05 -6.18 1.28
CA TYR A 166 -5.64 -5.96 -0.04
C TYR A 166 -6.76 -4.91 0.02
N VAL A 167 -7.70 -5.09 0.95
CA VAL A 167 -8.88 -4.22 1.09
C VAL A 167 -8.49 -2.77 1.40
N GLU A 168 -7.57 -2.56 2.33
CA GLU A 168 -7.12 -1.21 2.68
C GLU A 168 -6.32 -0.56 1.54
N ALA A 169 -5.56 -1.32 0.76
CA ALA A 169 -4.83 -0.78 -0.39
C ALA A 169 -5.77 -0.32 -1.50
N ILE A 170 -6.72 -1.16 -1.94
CA ILE A 170 -7.61 -0.83 -3.06
C ILE A 170 -8.56 0.33 -2.73
N ARG A 171 -8.79 0.64 -1.44
CA ARG A 171 -9.54 1.84 -1.01
C ARG A 171 -8.93 3.14 -1.57
N PHE A 172 -7.62 3.15 -1.81
CA PHE A 172 -6.88 4.32 -2.30
C PHE A 172 -6.50 4.24 -3.78
N ALA A 173 -7.02 3.26 -4.52
CA ALA A 173 -6.62 3.05 -5.92
C ALA A 173 -6.96 4.22 -6.87
N PHE A 174 -7.92 5.06 -6.49
CA PHE A 174 -8.39 6.22 -7.27
C PHE A 174 -8.03 7.55 -6.60
N ASN A 175 -6.97 7.56 -5.77
CA ASN A 175 -6.47 8.78 -5.15
C ASN A 175 -5.96 9.78 -6.22
N GLU A 176 -6.06 11.08 -5.93
CA GLU A 176 -5.63 12.15 -6.84
C GLU A 176 -4.11 12.13 -7.05
N GLU A 177 -3.33 11.74 -6.04
CA GLU A 177 -1.89 11.63 -6.12
C GLU A 177 -1.45 10.39 -6.91
N ASN A 178 -0.71 10.59 -8.01
CA ASN A 178 -0.20 9.49 -8.82
C ASN A 178 0.71 8.55 -8.04
N MET A 179 1.53 9.08 -7.12
CA MET A 179 2.42 8.25 -6.29
C MET A 179 1.66 7.27 -5.40
N VAL A 180 0.52 7.69 -4.83
CA VAL A 180 -0.37 6.82 -4.06
C VAL A 180 -0.92 5.70 -4.95
N ARG A 181 -1.45 6.06 -6.14
CA ARG A 181 -1.97 5.07 -7.10
C ARG A 181 -0.89 4.06 -7.51
N THR A 182 0.32 4.51 -7.83
CA THR A 182 1.44 3.64 -8.21
C THR A 182 1.82 2.66 -7.09
N ALA A 183 1.82 3.11 -5.84
CA ALA A 183 2.09 2.24 -4.71
C ALA A 183 0.94 1.22 -4.47
N VAL A 184 -0.32 1.62 -4.64
CA VAL A 184 -1.47 0.68 -4.59
C VAL A 184 -1.36 -0.35 -5.70
N ARG A 185 -1.03 0.05 -6.93
CA ARG A 185 -0.78 -0.87 -8.05
C ARG A 185 0.29 -1.90 -7.69
N ALA A 186 1.42 -1.46 -7.14
CA ALA A 186 2.47 -2.37 -6.66
C ALA A 186 1.96 -3.35 -5.59
N VAL A 187 1.17 -2.89 -4.61
CA VAL A 187 0.57 -3.77 -3.59
C VAL A 187 -0.34 -4.82 -4.23
N THR A 188 -1.24 -4.41 -5.13
CA THR A 188 -2.17 -5.34 -5.79
C THR A 188 -1.44 -6.35 -6.68
N LEU A 189 -0.42 -5.95 -7.44
CA LEU A 189 0.36 -6.87 -8.26
C LEU A 189 1.12 -7.88 -7.41
N ASN A 190 1.71 -7.46 -6.29
CA ASN A 190 2.35 -8.38 -5.35
C ASN A 190 1.36 -9.41 -4.81
N VAL A 191 0.10 -9.01 -4.54
CA VAL A 191 -0.98 -9.93 -4.16
C VAL A 191 -1.31 -10.91 -5.30
N TYR A 192 -1.43 -10.42 -6.53
CA TYR A 192 -1.79 -11.26 -7.67
C TYR A 192 -0.68 -12.26 -8.03
N HIS A 193 0.58 -11.91 -7.79
CA HIS A 193 1.73 -12.78 -8.05
C HIS A 193 2.01 -13.81 -6.96
N VAL A 194 1.25 -13.81 -5.85
CA VAL A 194 1.39 -14.86 -4.81
C VAL A 194 1.07 -16.25 -5.40
N GLY A 195 0.06 -16.33 -6.26
CA GLY A 195 -0.39 -17.59 -6.85
C GLY A 195 -1.01 -18.56 -5.83
N ASP A 196 -1.76 -18.05 -4.86
CA ASP A 196 -2.54 -18.83 -3.90
C ASP A 196 -4.02 -18.86 -4.32
N ASP A 197 -4.60 -20.05 -4.46
CA ASP A 197 -5.96 -20.22 -5.00
C ASP A 197 -7.07 -19.67 -4.09
N SER A 198 -6.86 -19.68 -2.77
CA SER A 198 -7.83 -19.12 -1.81
C SER A 198 -7.84 -17.59 -1.88
N VAL A 199 -6.67 -16.98 -2.05
CA VAL A 199 -6.52 -15.54 -2.26
C VAL A 199 -7.08 -15.13 -3.62
N ASN A 200 -6.79 -15.88 -4.68
CA ASN A 200 -7.29 -15.63 -6.03
C ASN A 200 -8.82 -15.65 -6.09
N ARG A 201 -9.46 -16.63 -5.43
CA ARG A 201 -10.91 -16.68 -5.27
C ARG A 201 -11.44 -15.47 -4.50
N TYR A 202 -10.79 -15.11 -3.39
CA TYR A 202 -11.20 -13.96 -2.58
C TYR A 202 -11.20 -12.66 -3.37
N ILE A 203 -10.10 -12.31 -4.05
CA ILE A 203 -10.02 -11.05 -4.83
C ILE A 203 -10.98 -11.02 -6.03
N SER A 204 -11.39 -12.20 -6.52
CA SER A 204 -12.33 -12.35 -7.64
C SER A 204 -13.78 -12.50 -7.19
N SER A 205 -14.04 -12.38 -5.88
CA SER A 205 -15.38 -12.49 -5.28
C SER A 205 -15.94 -11.11 -4.91
N ALA A 206 -17.27 -11.00 -4.85
CA ALA A 206 -17.91 -9.76 -4.39
C ALA A 206 -17.57 -9.49 -2.91
N PRO A 207 -17.35 -8.22 -2.51
CA PRO A 207 -17.47 -6.99 -3.31
C PRO A 207 -16.18 -6.61 -4.09
N HIS A 208 -15.11 -7.38 -3.97
CA HIS A 208 -13.78 -7.02 -4.50
C HIS A 208 -13.74 -6.93 -6.03
N THR A 209 -14.63 -7.63 -6.72
CA THR A 209 -14.81 -7.52 -8.18
C THR A 209 -15.07 -6.08 -8.64
N ASP A 210 -15.71 -5.26 -7.81
CA ASP A 210 -16.05 -3.87 -8.15
C ASP A 210 -14.79 -3.05 -8.42
N TYR A 211 -13.67 -3.39 -7.78
CA TYR A 211 -12.37 -2.76 -8.01
C TYR A 211 -11.99 -2.75 -9.50
N PHE A 212 -12.12 -3.88 -10.18
CA PHE A 212 -11.75 -4.01 -11.59
C PHE A 212 -12.67 -3.20 -12.51
N SER A 213 -13.97 -3.16 -12.22
CA SER A 213 -14.91 -2.34 -12.99
C SER A 213 -14.66 -0.83 -12.79
N ASN A 214 -14.28 -0.43 -11.56
CA ASN A 214 -13.93 0.94 -11.22
C ASN A 214 -12.61 1.37 -11.88
N LEU A 215 -11.63 0.47 -12.02
CA LEU A 215 -10.40 0.72 -12.77
C LEU A 215 -10.68 1.14 -14.21
N ILE A 216 -11.54 0.39 -14.91
CA ILE A 216 -11.88 0.71 -16.30
C ILE A 216 -12.71 2.01 -16.38
N SER A 217 -13.60 2.25 -15.42
CA SER A 217 -14.38 3.49 -15.33
C SER A 217 -13.48 4.71 -15.12
N PHE A 218 -12.48 4.59 -14.25
CA PHE A 218 -11.48 5.62 -14.00
C PHE A 218 -10.64 5.90 -15.25
N PHE A 219 -10.15 4.86 -15.92
CA PHE A 219 -9.41 4.99 -17.18
C PHE A 219 -10.22 5.66 -18.29
N ARG A 220 -11.51 5.31 -18.41
CA ARG A 220 -12.42 5.97 -19.35
C ARG A 220 -12.53 7.46 -19.06
N LYS A 221 -12.67 7.85 -17.79
CA LYS A 221 -12.71 9.26 -17.37
C LYS A 221 -11.42 9.99 -17.78
N GLN A 222 -10.25 9.42 -17.46
CA GLN A 222 -8.96 10.00 -17.86
C GLN A 222 -8.83 10.15 -19.38
N SER A 223 -9.30 9.17 -20.15
CA SER A 223 -9.30 9.24 -21.62
C SER A 223 -10.17 10.39 -22.15
N MET A 224 -11.34 10.60 -21.53
CA MET A 224 -12.22 11.71 -21.89
C MET A 224 -11.64 13.07 -21.50
N ASP A 225 -10.95 13.15 -20.36
CA ASP A 225 -10.30 14.38 -19.90
C ASP A 225 -9.08 14.72 -20.76
N LEU A 226 -8.29 13.74 -21.19
CA LEU A 226 -7.25 13.91 -22.22
C LEU A 226 -7.85 14.45 -23.54
N ASN A 227 -8.95 13.89 -24.01
CA ASN A 227 -9.60 14.36 -25.23
C ASN A 227 -10.05 15.83 -25.12
N LYS A 228 -10.61 16.24 -23.97
CA LYS A 228 -10.96 17.65 -23.71
C LYS A 228 -9.71 18.54 -23.68
N LEU A 229 -8.65 18.09 -23.02
CA LEU A 229 -7.39 18.83 -22.91
C LEU A 229 -6.75 19.09 -24.29
N VAL A 230 -6.71 18.07 -25.14
CA VAL A 230 -6.23 18.18 -26.52
C VAL A 230 -7.11 19.14 -27.32
N SER A 231 -8.42 18.97 -27.26
CA SER A 231 -9.38 19.84 -27.99
C SER A 231 -9.24 21.31 -27.59
N HIS A 232 -9.12 21.60 -26.29
CA HIS A 232 -8.94 22.96 -25.80
C HIS A 232 -7.60 23.56 -26.25
N THR A 233 -6.52 22.77 -26.15
CA THR A 233 -5.17 23.19 -26.57
C THR A 233 -5.10 23.52 -28.07
N LEU A 234 -5.82 22.78 -28.91
CA LEU A 234 -5.88 23.05 -30.35
C LEU A 234 -6.51 24.42 -30.67
N ILE A 235 -7.45 24.88 -29.83
CA ILE A 235 -8.14 26.17 -30.01
C ILE A 235 -7.33 27.30 -29.38
N ASN A 236 -6.80 27.10 -28.17
CA ASN A 236 -6.09 28.10 -27.39
C ASN A 236 -4.75 27.52 -26.88
N PRO A 237 -3.69 27.52 -27.70
CA PRO A 237 -2.40 27.00 -27.28
C PRO A 237 -1.77 27.91 -26.24
N GLY A 238 -1.51 27.36 -25.05
CA GLY A 238 -0.73 27.99 -23.98
C GLY A 238 0.73 27.54 -24.01
N PRO A 239 1.62 28.22 -23.27
CA PRO A 239 3.04 27.89 -23.22
C PRO A 239 3.31 26.46 -22.70
N ASP A 240 2.49 25.97 -21.77
CA ASP A 240 2.64 24.66 -21.11
C ASP A 240 1.67 23.58 -21.66
N SER A 241 1.03 23.84 -22.79
CA SER A 241 0.01 22.93 -23.32
C SER A 241 0.58 21.56 -23.70
N THR A 242 1.75 21.53 -24.35
CA THR A 242 2.40 20.28 -24.77
C THR A 242 2.82 19.44 -23.58
N SER A 243 3.42 20.05 -22.54
CA SER A 243 3.85 19.33 -21.34
C SER A 243 2.65 18.74 -20.58
N THR A 244 1.56 19.48 -20.47
CA THR A 244 0.33 19.00 -19.82
C THR A 244 -0.28 17.82 -20.57
N ILE A 245 -0.29 17.86 -21.91
CA ILE A 245 -0.77 16.73 -22.73
C ILE A 245 0.14 15.50 -22.55
N ILE A 246 1.46 15.67 -22.53
CA ILE A 246 2.42 14.57 -22.32
C ILE A 246 2.15 13.89 -20.97
N VAL A 247 2.00 14.64 -19.89
CA VAL A 247 1.68 14.08 -18.56
C VAL A 247 0.38 13.27 -18.60
N ALA A 248 -0.66 13.77 -19.27
CA ALA A 248 -1.91 13.04 -19.39
C ALA A 248 -1.79 11.78 -20.28
N ILE A 249 -0.93 11.78 -21.29
CA ILE A 249 -0.61 10.59 -22.10
C ILE A 249 0.14 9.56 -21.25
N ASP A 250 1.14 9.98 -20.48
CA ASP A 250 1.92 9.11 -19.58
C ASP A 250 0.97 8.42 -18.58
N GLU A 251 -0.01 9.14 -18.03
CA GLU A 251 -1.03 8.53 -17.15
C GLU A 251 -1.88 7.47 -17.86
N ILE A 252 -2.24 7.68 -19.14
CA ILE A 252 -2.99 6.70 -19.93
C ILE A 252 -2.13 5.47 -20.20
N GLU A 253 -0.88 5.66 -20.60
CA GLU A 253 0.08 4.58 -20.84
C GLU A 253 0.32 3.74 -19.58
N ASP A 254 0.55 4.38 -18.42
CA ASP A 254 0.72 3.71 -17.13
C ASP A 254 -0.49 2.82 -16.75
N ASN A 255 -1.71 3.25 -17.05
CA ASN A 255 -2.90 2.44 -16.83
C ASN A 255 -2.95 1.21 -17.74
N LEU A 256 -2.58 1.37 -19.02
CA LEU A 256 -2.56 0.27 -19.98
C LEU A 256 -1.52 -0.78 -19.59
N TYR A 257 -0.32 -0.37 -19.15
CA TYR A 257 0.66 -1.31 -18.59
C TYR A 257 0.11 -2.01 -17.36
N TYR A 258 -0.52 -1.28 -16.44
CA TYR A 258 -1.11 -1.89 -15.25
C TYR A 258 -2.19 -2.93 -15.60
N PHE A 259 -3.07 -2.67 -16.58
CA PHE A 259 -4.04 -3.66 -17.05
C PHE A 259 -3.38 -4.88 -17.66
N SER A 260 -2.33 -4.67 -18.46
CA SER A 260 -1.53 -5.75 -19.03
C SER A 260 -0.91 -6.61 -17.93
N ASP A 261 -0.35 -5.98 -16.89
CA ASP A 261 0.27 -6.69 -15.75
C ASP A 261 -0.77 -7.49 -14.95
N ILE A 262 -1.96 -6.93 -14.72
CA ILE A 262 -3.07 -7.64 -14.06
C ILE A 262 -3.46 -8.90 -14.84
N VAL A 263 -3.67 -8.78 -16.15
CA VAL A 263 -4.03 -9.92 -17.00
C VAL A 263 -2.89 -10.94 -17.06
N SER A 264 -1.65 -10.47 -17.09
CA SER A 264 -0.44 -11.30 -17.13
C SER A 264 -0.11 -11.98 -15.79
N ALA A 265 -0.77 -11.59 -14.68
CA ALA A 265 -0.60 -12.24 -13.39
C ALA A 265 -1.09 -13.70 -13.38
N GLY A 266 -1.81 -14.14 -14.41
CA GLY A 266 -2.18 -15.55 -14.60
C GLY A 266 -3.35 -16.01 -13.75
N ILE A 267 -4.20 -15.10 -13.30
CA ILE A 267 -5.44 -15.40 -12.55
C ILE A 267 -6.62 -15.34 -13.53
N PRO A 268 -7.19 -16.47 -13.98
CA PRO A 268 -8.16 -16.48 -15.06
C PRO A 268 -9.41 -15.64 -14.78
N ASP A 269 -9.93 -15.70 -13.55
CA ASP A 269 -11.12 -14.94 -13.15
C ASP A 269 -10.87 -13.43 -13.18
N VAL A 270 -9.71 -12.97 -12.69
CA VAL A 270 -9.31 -11.56 -12.76
C VAL A 270 -9.12 -11.11 -14.21
N GLY A 271 -8.45 -11.92 -15.04
CA GLY A 271 -8.28 -11.63 -16.47
C GLY A 271 -9.62 -11.48 -17.19
N ARG A 272 -10.59 -12.35 -16.87
CA ARG A 272 -11.97 -12.25 -17.37
C ARG A 272 -12.66 -10.98 -16.87
N LEU A 273 -12.57 -10.66 -15.58
CA LEU A 273 -13.19 -9.46 -15.00
C LEU A 273 -12.68 -8.16 -15.67
N ILE A 274 -11.37 -8.04 -15.90
CA ILE A 274 -10.79 -6.91 -16.64
C ILE A 274 -11.29 -6.88 -18.09
N THR A 275 -11.26 -8.00 -18.79
CA THR A 275 -11.67 -8.09 -20.20
C THR A 275 -13.14 -7.72 -20.38
N ASP A 276 -14.02 -8.32 -19.56
CA ASP A 276 -15.46 -8.04 -19.58
C ASP A 276 -15.73 -6.58 -19.23
N SER A 277 -15.00 -6.01 -18.26
CA SER A 277 -15.12 -4.60 -17.89
C SER A 277 -14.68 -3.67 -19.02
N ILE A 278 -13.56 -3.96 -19.72
CA ILE A 278 -13.12 -3.20 -20.90
C ILE A 278 -14.19 -3.21 -21.99
N LEU A 279 -14.77 -4.38 -22.28
CA LEU A 279 -15.82 -4.49 -23.28
C LEU A 279 -17.06 -3.66 -22.90
N MET A 280 -17.54 -3.82 -21.67
CA MET A 280 -18.81 -3.23 -21.22
C MET A 280 -18.70 -1.73 -20.91
N VAL A 281 -17.60 -1.28 -20.32
CA VAL A 281 -17.44 0.11 -19.83
C VAL A 281 -16.80 1.01 -20.88
N LEU A 282 -15.90 0.46 -21.72
CA LEU A 282 -15.12 1.24 -22.68
C LEU A 282 -15.55 0.97 -24.14
N ILE A 283 -15.45 -0.26 -24.61
CA ILE A 283 -15.57 -0.58 -26.05
C ILE A 283 -17.00 -0.44 -26.55
N PHE A 284 -17.98 -1.13 -25.95
CA PHE A 284 -19.36 -1.08 -26.42
C PHE A 284 -19.97 0.34 -26.34
N PRO A 285 -19.74 1.13 -25.27
CA PRO A 285 -20.23 2.50 -25.22
C PRO A 285 -19.64 3.42 -26.30
N LEU A 286 -18.46 3.13 -26.83
CA LEU A 286 -17.84 3.89 -27.93
C LEU A 286 -18.30 3.40 -29.31
N LEU A 287 -18.34 2.09 -29.51
CA LEU A 287 -18.65 1.49 -30.81
C LEU A 287 -20.15 1.51 -31.13
N LEU A 288 -21.04 1.18 -30.19
CA LEU A 288 -22.47 1.05 -30.48
C LEU A 288 -23.14 2.34 -30.96
N PRO A 289 -22.88 3.53 -30.36
CA PRO A 289 -23.40 4.79 -30.90
C PRO A 289 -22.84 5.11 -32.29
N SER A 290 -21.56 4.84 -32.51
CA SER A 290 -20.89 5.07 -33.80
C SER A 290 -21.50 4.22 -34.92
N LEU A 291 -21.92 2.99 -34.60
CA LEU A 291 -22.64 2.11 -35.53
C LEU A 291 -24.07 2.57 -35.83
N ARG A 292 -24.75 3.26 -34.90
CA ARG A 292 -26.09 3.82 -35.15
C ARG A 292 -26.04 5.06 -36.04
N ILE A 293 -25.04 5.92 -35.85
CA ILE A 293 -24.85 7.14 -36.66
C ILE A 293 -24.63 6.79 -38.15
N SER A 294 -23.95 5.69 -38.46
CA SER A 294 -23.76 5.27 -39.85
C SER A 294 -25.07 4.81 -40.51
N ILE A 295 -25.97 4.15 -39.77
CA ILE A 295 -27.26 3.66 -40.30
C ILE A 295 -28.22 4.82 -40.59
N ASP A 296 -28.24 5.86 -39.74
CA ASP A 296 -29.09 7.04 -39.97
C ASP A 296 -28.57 7.92 -41.12
N ASN A 297 -27.24 8.01 -41.30
CA ASN A 297 -26.65 8.69 -42.46
C ASN A 297 -26.91 7.94 -43.79
N VAL A 298 -27.00 6.61 -43.76
CA VAL A 298 -27.37 5.80 -44.95
C VAL A 298 -28.87 5.93 -45.26
N ARG A 299 -29.74 6.03 -44.26
CA ARG A 299 -31.19 6.22 -44.46
C ARG A 299 -31.59 7.60 -44.97
N ASN A 300 -30.79 8.64 -44.68
CA ASN A 300 -31.02 9.98 -45.21
C ASN A 300 -30.48 10.19 -46.65
N LEU A 301 -29.90 9.16 -47.26
CA LEU A 301 -29.38 9.17 -48.63
C LEU A 301 -30.20 8.28 -49.58
N THR A 302 -31.31 7.71 -49.11
CA THR A 302 -32.28 6.91 -49.89
C THR A 302 -33.65 7.55 -49.84
#